data_AF-A0A8X6VJ13-F1
#
_entry.id   AF-A0A8X6VJ13-F1
#
_cell.length_a   1.000
_cell.length_b   1.000
_cell.length_c   1.000
_cell.angle_alpha   90.00
_cell.angle_beta   90.00
_cell.angle_gamma   90.00
#
_symmetry.space_group_name_H-M   'P 1'
#
loop_
_entity.id
_entity.type
_entity.pdbx_description
1 polymer ?
#
loop_
_entity_poly.entity_id
_entity_poly.type
_entity_poly.pdbx_seq_one_letter_code
_entity_poly.pdbx_strand_id
1 'polypeptide(L)'
;MVSTYRNGKSDVWVTNLQFRNQIIPRGMCIGQAEPLNEGHLCVISDTSGCLDDQQETSESRMNCSLMVSPELSDEQRNKLSELLRKFSGLFTKTDKSTAAKTNVKHRIFTGDHAPINQRAYRVSPTERHIIHEEVQKMLDEGIVQPSESPWSSPVVLVRKKDGSWRFCVDYRKLNSVTKKTFILCLVLTIRSTV
;
A
#
# COMPACT_ATOMS: atom_id res chain seq x y z
N MET A 1 4.87 22.58 -13.53
CA MET A 1 5.95 22.19 -12.60
C MET A 1 6.45 23.45 -11.93
N VAL A 2 6.60 23.47 -10.61
CA VAL A 2 7.16 24.63 -9.90
C VAL A 2 8.59 24.26 -9.52
N SER A 3 9.57 25.03 -9.97
CA SER A 3 10.97 24.84 -9.64
C SER A 3 11.55 26.14 -9.08
N THR A 4 12.56 26.03 -8.24
CA THR A 4 13.27 27.21 -7.74
C THR A 4 14.31 27.63 -8.77
N TYR A 5 14.35 28.92 -9.09
CA TYR A 5 15.34 29.50 -9.99
C TYR A 5 16.48 30.11 -9.16
N ARG A 6 17.70 29.61 -9.33
CA ARG A 6 18.88 30.09 -8.62
C ARG A 6 20.04 30.26 -9.60
N ASN A 7 20.66 31.43 -9.61
CA ASN A 7 21.88 31.73 -10.40
C ASN A 7 21.78 31.38 -11.89
N GLY A 8 20.68 31.76 -12.55
CA GLY A 8 20.55 31.53 -14.00
C GLY A 8 20.07 30.13 -14.39
N LYS A 9 19.90 29.22 -13.41
CA LYS A 9 19.64 27.79 -13.64
C LYS A 9 18.48 27.30 -12.77
N SER A 10 17.80 26.26 -13.24
CA SER A 10 16.77 25.55 -12.51
C SER A 10 16.73 24.10 -12.93
N ASP A 11 16.50 23.20 -11.97
CA ASP A 11 16.35 21.77 -12.22
C ASP A 11 14.87 21.46 -12.52
N VAL A 12 14.63 20.78 -13.64
CA VAL A 12 13.29 20.43 -14.13
C VAL A 12 13.28 18.95 -14.45
N TRP A 13 12.25 18.24 -13.99
CA TRP A 13 12.08 16.84 -14.34
C TRP A 13 11.47 16.73 -15.74
N VAL A 14 12.11 15.93 -16.59
CA VAL A 14 11.60 15.62 -17.93
C VAL A 14 11.31 14.13 -17.98
N THR A 15 10.06 13.76 -18.27
CA THR A 15 9.66 12.36 -18.37
C THR A 15 9.44 11.99 -19.84
N ASN A 16 10.12 10.94 -20.29
CA ASN A 16 9.84 10.35 -21.59
C ASN A 16 8.63 9.42 -21.49
N LEU A 17 7.51 9.79 -22.13
CA LEU A 17 6.28 9.00 -22.14
C LEU A 17 6.23 7.96 -23.27
N GLN A 18 7.29 7.82 -24.07
CA GLN A 18 7.38 6.87 -25.16
C GLN A 18 8.23 5.65 -24.77
N PHE A 19 7.88 4.46 -25.28
CA PHE A 19 8.65 3.22 -25.08
C PHE A 19 9.96 3.14 -25.90
N ARG A 20 10.50 4.28 -26.31
CA ARG A 20 11.73 4.38 -27.12
C ARG A 20 12.64 5.48 -26.57
N ASN A 21 13.95 5.30 -26.73
CA ASN A 21 14.94 6.29 -26.33
C ASN A 21 14.78 7.58 -27.14
N GLN A 22 14.86 8.73 -26.48
CA GLN A 22 14.85 10.05 -27.11
C GLN A 22 16.13 10.82 -26.74
N ILE A 23 16.72 11.48 -27.72
CA ILE A 23 17.91 12.34 -27.54
C ILE A 23 17.43 13.79 -27.52
N ILE A 24 17.89 14.55 -26.53
CA ILE A 24 17.63 15.99 -26.41
C ILE A 24 18.94 16.72 -26.77
N PRO A 25 19.06 17.31 -27.98
CA PRO A 25 20.26 18.02 -28.39
C PRO A 25 20.50 19.28 -27.54
N ARG A 26 21.77 19.65 -27.38
CA ARG A 26 22.14 20.90 -26.71
C ARG A 26 21.54 22.09 -27.48
N GLY A 27 20.83 22.96 -26.76
CA GLY A 27 20.18 24.14 -27.34
C GLY A 27 18.74 23.92 -27.81
N MET A 28 18.20 22.70 -27.70
CA MET A 28 16.79 22.46 -27.97
C MET A 28 15.93 23.08 -26.86
N CYS A 29 14.96 23.93 -27.25
CA CYS A 29 13.98 24.49 -26.32
C CYS A 29 12.98 23.41 -25.94
N ILE A 30 12.96 23.03 -24.66
CA ILE A 30 12.09 21.99 -24.09
C ILE A 30 10.86 22.55 -23.37
N GLY A 31 10.76 23.87 -23.26
CA GLY A 31 9.65 24.57 -22.61
C GLY A 31 9.96 26.03 -22.36
N GLN A 32 8.93 26.79 -21.98
CA GLN A 32 9.01 28.17 -21.53
C GLN A 32 8.64 28.22 -20.04
N ALA A 33 9.22 29.16 -19.30
CA ALA A 33 8.93 29.36 -17.88
C ALA A 33 8.57 30.83 -17.66
N GLU A 34 7.53 31.06 -16.85
CA GLU A 34 7.07 32.38 -16.45
C GLU A 34 7.25 32.55 -14.94
N PRO A 35 7.70 33.73 -14.46
CA PRO A 35 7.79 33.99 -13.04
C PRO A 35 6.39 34.01 -12.41
N LEU A 36 6.21 33.24 -11.34
CA LEU A 36 4.92 33.14 -10.67
C LEU A 36 4.76 34.29 -9.67
N ASN A 37 3.76 35.15 -9.88
CA ASN A 37 3.33 36.12 -8.88
C ASN A 37 2.55 35.42 -7.76
N GLU A 38 2.72 35.86 -6.51
CA GLU A 38 2.23 35.21 -5.27
C GLU A 38 0.72 34.91 -5.22
N GLY A 39 -0.09 35.47 -6.14
CA GLY A 39 -1.54 35.25 -6.22
C GLY A 39 -2.00 33.99 -6.98
N HIS A 40 -1.10 33.21 -7.58
CA HIS A 40 -1.46 32.03 -8.42
C HIS A 40 -1.03 30.68 -7.84
N LEU A 41 -0.85 30.59 -6.53
CA LEU A 41 -0.66 29.31 -5.85
C LEU A 41 -2.01 28.63 -5.60
N CYS A 42 -2.56 27.94 -6.59
CA CYS A 42 -3.50 26.87 -6.30
C CYS A 42 -2.71 25.70 -5.71
N VAL A 43 -2.73 25.57 -4.39
CA VAL A 43 -2.45 24.29 -3.74
C VAL A 43 -3.42 23.29 -4.35
N ILE A 44 -2.90 22.22 -4.94
CA ILE A 44 -3.71 21.17 -5.55
C ILE A 44 -4.68 20.69 -4.47
N SER A 45 -5.92 21.14 -4.63
CA SER A 45 -7.07 20.74 -3.85
C SER A 45 -7.71 19.67 -4.70
N ASP A 46 -7.46 18.40 -4.38
CA ASP A 46 -8.11 17.29 -5.09
C ASP A 46 -9.60 17.33 -4.76
N THR A 47 -10.36 18.02 -5.61
CA THR A 47 -11.81 17.95 -5.69
C THR A 47 -12.18 17.39 -7.06
N SER A 48 -12.28 16.08 -7.09
CA SER A 48 -13.00 15.28 -8.07
C SER A 48 -13.16 13.92 -7.40
N GLY A 49 -14.29 13.56 -6.80
CA GLY A 49 -15.64 13.66 -7.36
C GLY A 49 -16.11 12.24 -7.65
N CYS A 50 -16.40 11.48 -6.59
CA CYS A 50 -17.27 10.32 -6.61
C CYS A 50 -18.09 10.42 -5.31
N LEU A 51 -19.28 10.99 -5.42
CA LEU A 51 -20.29 10.93 -4.37
C LEU A 51 -20.76 9.48 -4.31
N ASP A 52 -20.50 8.81 -3.19
CA ASP A 52 -21.46 7.86 -2.68
C ASP A 52 -21.72 8.24 -1.22
N ASP A 53 -22.94 8.69 -1.02
CA ASP A 53 -23.49 9.22 0.21
C ASP A 53 -23.82 8.02 1.10
N GLN A 54 -22.95 7.71 2.06
CA GLN A 54 -23.35 6.94 3.24
C GLN A 54 -22.99 7.74 4.49
N GLN A 55 -24.01 8.38 5.02
CA GLN A 55 -24.08 8.83 6.40
C GLN A 55 -23.89 7.62 7.33
N GLU A 56 -22.70 7.49 7.93
CA GLU A 56 -22.54 6.73 9.17
C GLU A 56 -21.77 7.57 10.20
N THR A 57 -22.57 8.22 11.04
CA THR A 57 -22.39 8.46 12.48
C THR A 57 -20.98 8.61 13.04
N SER A 58 -20.65 9.84 13.42
CA SER A 58 -20.02 10.23 14.70
C SER A 58 -19.35 9.13 15.55
N GLU A 59 -18.28 8.48 15.09
CA GLU A 59 -17.46 7.65 16.00
C GLU A 59 -15.95 7.90 15.87
N SER A 60 -15.41 8.32 17.03
CA SER A 60 -14.02 8.48 17.43
C SER A 60 -13.17 9.52 16.69
N ARG A 61 -13.10 10.73 17.24
CA ARG A 61 -11.92 11.59 17.03
C ARG A 61 -10.69 10.82 17.50
N MET A 62 -9.70 10.59 16.64
CA MET A 62 -8.37 10.15 17.11
C MET A 62 -7.88 11.20 18.11
N ASN A 63 -7.73 10.81 19.38
CA ASN A 63 -7.14 11.68 20.38
C ASN A 63 -5.62 11.68 20.17
N CYS A 64 -5.17 12.47 19.20
CA CYS A 64 -3.75 12.62 18.88
C CYS A 64 -2.96 13.29 20.02
N SER A 65 -3.62 13.78 21.08
CA SER A 65 -2.98 14.43 22.22
C SER A 65 -1.94 13.55 22.93
N LEU A 66 -2.05 12.23 22.82
CA LEU A 66 -1.13 11.28 23.46
C LEU A 66 0.18 11.05 22.68
N MET A 67 0.29 11.54 21.44
CA MET A 67 1.48 11.37 20.58
C MET A 67 2.25 12.67 20.32
N VAL A 68 1.79 13.79 20.89
CA VAL A 68 2.44 15.09 20.74
C VAL A 68 3.52 15.21 21.83
N SER A 69 4.78 15.41 21.44
CA SER A 69 5.85 15.55 22.43
C SER A 69 5.60 16.78 23.33
N PRO A 70 5.93 16.70 24.62
CA PRO A 70 5.73 17.81 25.56
C PRO A 70 6.66 19.01 25.27
N GLU A 71 7.66 18.84 24.40
CA GLU A 71 8.68 19.84 24.06
C GLU A 71 8.26 20.83 22.96
N LEU A 72 7.08 20.66 22.37
CA LEU A 72 6.59 21.53 21.31
C LEU A 72 6.00 22.83 21.86
N SER A 73 6.33 23.95 21.21
CA SER A 73 5.66 25.22 21.49
C SER A 73 4.19 25.17 21.12
N ASP A 74 3.38 26.06 21.70
CA ASP A 74 1.94 26.14 21.42
C ASP A 74 1.64 26.32 19.94
N GLU A 75 2.47 27.09 19.23
CA GLU A 75 2.33 27.31 17.79
C GLU A 75 2.60 26.03 16.98
N GLN A 76 3.61 25.25 17.36
CA GLN A 76 3.93 23.97 16.71
C GLN A 76 2.84 22.93 16.98
N ARG A 77 2.32 22.89 18.21
CA ARG A 77 1.21 22.01 18.60
C ARG A 77 -0.05 22.31 17.79
N ASN A 78 -0.35 23.59 17.55
CA ASN A 78 -1.48 24.00 16.73
C ASN A 78 -1.30 23.57 15.27
N LYS A 79 -0.13 23.81 14.67
CA LYS A 79 0.18 23.36 13.30
C LYS A 79 0.09 21.84 13.14
N LEU A 80 0.61 21.08 14.10
CA LEU A 80 0.55 19.61 14.09
C LEU A 80 -0.89 19.10 14.22
N SER A 81 -1.68 19.69 15.11
CA SER A 81 -3.09 19.31 15.30
C SER A 81 -3.91 19.56 14.04
N GLU A 82 -3.66 20.67 13.36
CA GLU A 82 -4.29 20.98 12.07
C GLU A 82 -3.91 19.95 10.99
N LEU A 83 -2.63 19.58 10.91
CA LEU A 83 -2.13 18.56 9.99
C LEU A 83 -2.76 17.19 10.25
N LEU A 84 -2.79 16.74 11.51
CA LEU A 84 -3.37 15.45 11.89
C LEU A 84 -4.87 15.41 11.64
N ARG A 85 -5.58 16.53 11.86
CA ARG A 85 -6.99 16.64 11.49
C ARG A 85 -7.18 16.56 9.98
N LYS A 86 -6.36 17.28 9.21
CA LYS A 86 -6.41 17.31 7.75
C LYS A 86 -6.17 15.93 7.13
N PHE A 87 -5.25 15.15 7.69
CA PHE A 87 -4.89 13.82 7.18
C PHE A 87 -5.43 12.68 8.04
N SER A 88 -6.46 12.94 8.87
CA SER A 88 -7.01 11.94 9.79
C SER A 88 -7.48 10.66 9.10
N GLY A 89 -7.95 10.75 7.85
CA GLY A 89 -8.35 9.59 7.04
C GLY A 89 -7.20 8.71 6.53
N LEU A 90 -5.94 9.14 6.64
CA LEU A 90 -4.77 8.32 6.29
C LEU A 90 -4.37 7.36 7.41
N PHE A 91 -4.83 7.62 8.63
CA PHE A 91 -4.46 6.84 9.80
C PHE A 91 -5.58 5.85 10.13
N THR A 92 -5.25 4.57 10.16
CA THR A 92 -6.19 3.54 10.62
C THR A 92 -6.17 3.50 12.15
N LYS A 93 -7.35 3.45 12.78
CA LYS A 93 -7.47 3.30 14.26
C LYS A 93 -7.20 1.88 14.74
N THR A 94 -7.19 0.94 13.81
CA THR A 94 -7.05 -0.48 14.07
C THR A 94 -6.04 -1.05 13.06
N ASP A 95 -5.31 -2.09 13.47
CA ASP A 95 -4.42 -2.86 12.58
C ASP A 95 -5.18 -3.63 11.48
N LYS A 96 -6.50 -3.43 11.38
CA LYS A 96 -7.33 -3.96 10.31
C LYS A 96 -6.83 -3.38 9.01
N SER A 97 -6.35 -4.26 8.14
CA SER A 97 -5.95 -3.89 6.78
C SER A 97 -7.22 -3.46 6.06
N THR A 98 -7.46 -2.14 6.02
CA THR A 98 -8.43 -1.62 5.06
C THR A 98 -7.83 -1.95 3.71
N ALA A 99 -8.48 -2.82 2.94
CA ALA A 99 -8.07 -3.11 1.58
C ALA A 99 -7.93 -1.77 0.86
N ALA A 100 -6.69 -1.30 0.71
CA ALA A 100 -6.42 -0.05 0.05
C ALA A 100 -6.96 -0.24 -1.37
N LYS A 101 -8.02 0.50 -1.71
CA LYS A 101 -8.64 0.44 -3.03
C LYS A 101 -7.68 1.10 -4.02
N THR A 102 -6.68 0.33 -4.44
CA THR A 102 -5.74 0.77 -5.47
C THR A 102 -6.20 0.24 -6.82
N ASN A 103 -6.06 1.06 -7.86
CA ASN A 103 -6.32 0.63 -9.24
C ASN A 103 -5.17 -0.21 -9.83
N VAL A 104 -4.10 -0.44 -9.04
CA VAL A 104 -2.91 -1.17 -9.47
C VAL A 104 -2.97 -2.59 -8.95
N LYS A 105 -3.07 -3.56 -9.86
CA LYS A 105 -3.05 -4.98 -9.52
C LYS A 105 -1.63 -5.52 -9.63
N HIS A 106 -1.20 -6.27 -8.62
CA HIS A 106 0.06 -7.01 -8.70
C HIS A 106 -0.13 -8.28 -9.54
N ARG A 107 0.73 -8.48 -10.54
CA ARG A 107 0.72 -9.67 -11.40
C ARG A 107 1.96 -10.51 -11.15
N ILE A 108 1.73 -11.79 -10.86
CA ILE A 108 2.76 -12.81 -10.70
C ILE A 108 3.05 -13.41 -12.07
N PHE A 109 4.28 -13.28 -12.55
CA PHE A 109 4.66 -13.88 -13.83
C PHE A 109 5.54 -15.11 -13.61
N THR A 110 4.98 -16.29 -13.87
CA THR A 110 5.67 -17.59 -13.78
C THR A 110 6.17 -18.09 -15.14
N GLY A 111 6.00 -17.32 -16.21
CA GLY A 111 6.27 -17.78 -17.59
C GLY A 111 5.43 -19.01 -17.93
N ASP A 112 6.07 -19.98 -18.60
CA ASP A 112 5.44 -21.23 -19.05
C ASP A 112 5.54 -22.37 -18.01
N HIS A 113 5.84 -22.04 -16.75
CA HIS A 113 5.97 -23.05 -15.70
C HIS A 113 4.62 -23.66 -15.32
N ALA A 114 4.57 -24.99 -15.20
CA ALA A 114 3.38 -25.71 -14.77
C ALA A 114 2.97 -25.37 -13.31
N PRO A 115 1.68 -25.50 -12.95
CA PRO A 115 1.23 -25.23 -11.59
C PRO A 115 1.92 -26.07 -10.53
N ILE A 116 2.32 -25.41 -9.43
CA ILE A 116 2.89 -26.08 -8.26
C ILE A 116 1.77 -26.25 -7.23
N ASN A 117 1.36 -27.50 -7.00
CA ASN A 117 0.40 -27.86 -5.96
C ASN A 117 1.12 -28.51 -4.77
N GLN A 118 1.25 -27.77 -3.68
CA GLN A 118 1.83 -28.28 -2.44
C GLN A 118 0.74 -28.73 -1.46
N ARG A 119 0.97 -29.89 -0.84
CA ARG A 119 0.15 -30.39 0.26
C ARG A 119 0.34 -29.52 1.50
N ALA A 120 -0.75 -29.26 2.22
CA ALA A 120 -0.70 -28.63 3.55
C ALA A 120 0.15 -29.46 4.53
N TYR A 121 0.88 -28.76 5.41
CA TYR A 121 1.66 -29.42 6.46
C TYR A 121 0.75 -30.04 7.52
N ARG A 122 1.25 -31.09 8.18
CA ARG A 122 0.58 -31.65 9.36
C ARG A 122 0.71 -30.64 10.51
N VAL A 123 -0.41 -30.33 11.13
CA VAL A 123 -0.50 -29.38 12.24
C VAL A 123 -1.26 -30.02 13.40
N SER A 124 -0.93 -29.61 14.62
CA SER A 124 -1.66 -30.00 15.83
C SER A 124 -3.10 -29.45 15.81
N PRO A 125 -4.01 -29.99 16.64
CA PRO A 125 -5.37 -29.44 16.77
C PRO A 125 -5.40 -27.96 17.13
N THR A 126 -4.51 -27.51 18.03
CA THR A 126 -4.39 -26.11 18.44
C THR A 126 -3.96 -25.21 17.28
N GLU A 127 -2.94 -25.62 16.52
CA GLU A 127 -2.47 -24.86 15.36
C GLU A 127 -3.53 -24.77 14.27
N ARG A 128 -4.27 -25.84 14.04
CA ARG A 128 -5.39 -25.86 13.08
C ARG A 128 -6.49 -24.88 13.46
N HIS A 129 -6.81 -24.78 14.76
CA HIS A 129 -7.78 -23.80 15.24
C HIS A 129 -7.32 -22.36 14.96
N ILE A 130 -6.06 -22.04 15.27
CA ILE A 130 -5.47 -20.73 14.98
C ILE A 130 -5.48 -20.40 13.49
N ILE A 131 -5.15 -21.39 12.64
CA ILE A 131 -5.20 -21.23 11.18
C ILE A 131 -6.62 -20.91 10.73
N HIS A 132 -7.61 -21.63 11.26
CA HIS A 132 -9.01 -21.42 10.89
C HIS A 132 -9.52 -20.03 11.31
N GLU A 133 -9.21 -19.59 12.53
CA GLU A 133 -9.59 -18.26 13.02
C GLU A 133 -8.99 -17.14 12.16
N GLU A 134 -7.70 -17.22 11.82
CA GLU A 134 -7.05 -16.19 10.99
C GLU A 134 -7.60 -16.21 9.56
N VAL A 135 -7.86 -17.38 8.99
CA VAL A 135 -8.48 -17.50 7.66
C VAL A 135 -9.88 -16.90 7.66
N GLN A 136 -10.70 -17.18 8.67
CA GLN A 136 -12.05 -16.61 8.77
C GLN A 136 -11.99 -15.08 8.87
N LYS A 137 -11.10 -14.56 9.71
CA LYS A 137 -10.88 -13.11 9.82
C LYS A 137 -10.48 -12.49 8.48
N MET A 138 -9.56 -13.11 7.72
CA MET A 138 -9.17 -12.61 6.41
C MET A 138 -10.30 -12.71 5.36
N LEU A 139 -11.19 -13.69 5.47
CA LEU A 139 -12.39 -13.80 4.63
C LEU A 139 -13.37 -12.66 4.96
N ASP A 140 -13.62 -12.41 6.24
CA ASP A 140 -14.51 -11.35 6.73
C ASP A 140 -13.97 -9.95 6.36
N GLU A 141 -12.64 -9.77 6.37
CA GLU A 141 -11.95 -8.55 5.95
C GLU A 141 -11.81 -8.42 4.41
N GLY A 142 -12.21 -9.45 3.64
CA GLY A 142 -12.12 -9.46 2.17
C GLY A 142 -10.69 -9.49 1.62
N ILE A 143 -9.71 -9.89 2.45
CA ILE A 143 -8.30 -10.02 2.07
C ILE A 143 -8.07 -11.27 1.22
N VAL A 144 -8.80 -12.35 1.53
CA VAL A 144 -8.75 -13.62 0.79
C VAL A 144 -10.15 -14.05 0.36
N GLN A 145 -10.21 -14.96 -0.60
CA GLN A 145 -11.44 -15.60 -1.05
C GLN A 145 -11.21 -17.09 -1.33
N PRO A 146 -12.25 -17.94 -1.22
CA PRO A 146 -12.17 -19.33 -1.66
C PRO A 146 -11.80 -19.42 -3.15
N SER A 147 -11.02 -20.43 -3.52
CA SER A 147 -10.66 -20.65 -4.93
C SER A 147 -10.38 -22.12 -5.24
N GLU A 148 -10.58 -22.48 -6.50
CA GLU A 148 -10.20 -23.78 -7.08
C GLU A 148 -8.93 -23.65 -7.92
N SER A 149 -7.87 -23.10 -7.33
CA SER A 149 -6.59 -22.91 -8.03
C SER A 149 -5.83 -24.23 -8.23
N PRO A 150 -5.21 -24.46 -9.39
CA PRO A 150 -4.24 -25.54 -9.58
C PRO A 150 -2.91 -25.27 -8.84
N TRP A 151 -2.71 -24.04 -8.35
CA TRP A 151 -1.59 -23.66 -7.49
C TRP A 151 -1.97 -23.73 -6.02
N SER A 152 -1.07 -24.25 -5.19
CA SER A 152 -1.26 -24.31 -3.73
C SER A 152 0.07 -24.15 -3.01
N SER A 153 0.08 -23.33 -1.97
CA SER A 153 1.20 -23.14 -1.05
C SER A 153 0.73 -23.37 0.38
N PRO A 154 1.49 -24.12 1.22
CA PRO A 154 1.05 -24.48 2.54
C PRO A 154 1.21 -23.32 3.53
N VAL A 155 0.37 -23.31 4.57
CA VAL A 155 0.44 -22.36 5.69
C VAL A 155 1.48 -22.84 6.70
N VAL A 156 2.21 -21.90 7.29
CA VAL A 156 3.19 -22.09 8.35
C VAL A 156 2.88 -21.12 9.48
N LEU A 157 2.77 -21.64 10.71
CA LEU A 157 2.67 -20.82 11.91
C LEU A 157 4.06 -20.61 12.53
N VAL A 158 4.36 -19.37 12.90
CA VAL A 158 5.63 -19.02 13.56
C VAL A 158 5.34 -18.32 14.87
N ARG A 159 5.94 -18.77 15.98
CA ARG A 159 5.85 -18.06 17.26
C ARG A 159 6.62 -16.74 17.18
N LYS A 160 5.97 -15.65 17.58
CA LYS A 160 6.62 -14.37 17.84
C LYS A 160 7.23 -14.38 19.26
N LYS A 161 8.10 -13.40 19.52
CA LYS A 161 8.75 -13.22 20.83
C LYS A 161 7.74 -12.89 21.95
N ASP A 162 6.64 -12.22 21.59
CA ASP A 162 5.53 -11.88 22.50
C ASP A 162 4.63 -13.09 22.84
N GLY A 163 4.93 -14.28 22.31
CA GLY A 163 4.13 -15.48 22.50
C GLY A 163 2.97 -15.63 21.51
N SER A 164 2.64 -14.61 20.72
CA SER A 164 1.60 -14.70 19.69
C SER A 164 2.05 -15.53 18.48
N TRP A 165 1.11 -15.91 17.62
CA TRP A 165 1.39 -16.61 16.38
C TRP A 165 1.44 -15.65 15.19
N ARG A 166 2.29 -15.98 14.21
CA ARG A 166 2.32 -15.34 12.90
C ARG A 166 1.82 -16.34 11.87
N PHE A 167 0.75 -15.98 11.18
CA PHE A 167 0.23 -16.70 10.03
C PHE A 167 1.09 -16.36 8.80
N CYS A 168 1.80 -17.35 8.25
CA CYS A 168 2.64 -17.20 7.07
C CYS A 168 2.23 -18.23 6.01
N VAL A 169 2.46 -17.90 4.74
CA VAL A 169 2.34 -18.87 3.64
C VAL A 169 3.70 -19.11 3.02
N ASP A 170 4.06 -20.38 2.85
CA ASP A 170 5.36 -20.78 2.31
C ASP A 170 5.37 -20.68 0.77
N TYR A 171 5.69 -19.49 0.29
CA TYR A 171 5.83 -19.20 -1.14
C TYR A 171 7.18 -19.57 -1.73
N ARG A 172 8.07 -20.27 -1.02
CA ARG A 172 9.44 -20.52 -1.53
C ARG A 172 9.47 -21.18 -2.91
N LYS A 173 8.61 -22.17 -3.16
CA LYS A 173 8.52 -22.84 -4.48
C LYS A 173 7.91 -21.96 -5.56
N LEU A 174 6.91 -21.15 -5.21
CA LEU A 174 6.34 -20.18 -6.13
C LEU A 174 7.37 -19.10 -6.51
N ASN A 175 8.10 -18.60 -5.51
CA ASN A 175 9.12 -17.57 -5.69
C ASN A 175 10.30 -18.07 -6.54
N SER A 176 10.66 -19.37 -6.48
CA SER A 176 11.73 -19.92 -7.32
C SER A 176 11.38 -19.97 -8.81
N VAL A 177 10.09 -19.98 -9.16
CA VAL A 177 9.63 -20.00 -10.56
C VAL A 177 9.08 -18.65 -11.03
N THR A 178 8.97 -17.69 -10.12
CA THR A 178 8.49 -16.34 -10.43
C THR A 178 9.63 -15.54 -11.07
N LYS A 179 9.39 -15.01 -12.27
CA LYS A 179 10.33 -14.09 -12.92
C LYS A 179 10.31 -12.76 -12.17
N LYS A 180 11.49 -12.33 -11.70
CA LYS A 180 11.63 -11.11 -10.90
C LYS A 180 11.25 -9.89 -11.74
N THR A 181 10.20 -9.19 -11.31
CA THR A 181 9.85 -7.84 -11.73
C THR A 181 10.00 -6.89 -10.53
N PHE A 182 10.16 -5.58 -10.76
CA PHE A 182 10.48 -4.58 -9.72
C PHE A 182 9.44 -4.37 -8.59
N ILE A 183 8.42 -5.23 -8.49
CA ILE A 183 7.38 -5.14 -7.45
C ILE A 183 7.38 -6.47 -6.70
N LEU A 184 7.78 -6.42 -5.43
CA LEU A 184 7.73 -7.55 -4.51
C LEU A 184 6.48 -7.43 -3.63
N CYS A 185 5.65 -8.48 -3.65
CA CYS A 185 4.72 -8.98 -2.62
C CYS A 185 3.39 -9.43 -3.23
N LEU A 186 3.07 -10.71 -3.03
CA LEU A 186 1.91 -11.41 -3.56
C LEU A 186 0.73 -11.34 -2.60
N VAL A 187 -0.47 -11.12 -3.16
CA VAL A 187 -1.77 -11.26 -2.50
C VAL A 187 -2.13 -12.75 -2.40
N LEU A 188 -2.66 -13.15 -1.25
CA LEU A 188 -3.02 -14.53 -0.90
C LEU A 188 -4.37 -14.95 -1.50
N THR A 189 -4.45 -16.16 -2.05
CA THR A 189 -5.72 -16.86 -2.28
C THR A 189 -5.61 -18.22 -1.59
N ILE A 190 -6.48 -18.49 -0.62
CA ILE A 190 -6.42 -19.68 0.22
C ILE A 190 -7.49 -20.65 -0.26
N ARG A 191 -7.10 -21.90 -0.56
CA ARG A 191 -8.03 -23.00 -0.83
C ARG A 191 -8.40 -23.65 0.52
N SER A 192 -9.65 -23.51 0.94
CA SER A 192 -10.19 -24.27 2.07
C SER A 192 -10.57 -25.65 1.56
N THR A 193 -9.75 -26.67 1.86
CA THR A 193 -10.22 -28.06 1.86
C THR A 193 -10.70 -28.34 3.28
N VAL A 194 -12.02 -28.25 3.47
CA VAL A 194 -12.74 -28.92 4.55
C VAL A 194 -12.81 -30.41 4.22
#